data_AF-D7B749-F1
#
_entry.id   AF-D7B749-F1
#
_cell.length_a   1.000
_cell.length_b   1.000
_cell.length_c   1.000
_cell.angle_alpha   90.00
_cell.angle_beta   90.00
_cell.angle_gamma   90.00
#
_symmetry.space_group_name_H-M   'P 1'
#
loop_
_entity.id
_entity.type
_entity.pdbx_description
1 polymer ?
#
loop_
_entity_poly.entity_id
_entity_poly.type
_entity_poly.pdbx_seq_one_letter_code
_entity_poly.pdbx_strand_id
1 'polypeptide(L)'
;MSDGPHDDRWTSGKRKETRAELAYFHVGGHREDLSGRTWSEYPVLPLPPHEADTGEHPELRGRRFVEVPESGWHALVAWAVGPEHAVRCPERHPPSPVHVTCENRGRRVQRWEERTRTDRAGVDRGVDDFLTEAGVPHQPCGYRWFAELPGGIRDGDHLFGSFSSHLASVGSNEQDPPGMRRSMRNLARRLYGDAGRSALPDSLGGS
;
A
#
# COMPACT_ATOMS: atom_id res chain seq x y z
N MET A 1 21.55 -4.21 66.36
CA MET A 1 22.97 -4.46 66.08
C MET A 1 22.97 -5.59 65.06
N SER A 2 23.16 -5.37 63.77
CA SER A 2 24.13 -4.49 63.13
C SER A 2 23.55 -3.65 61.99
N ASP A 3 24.29 -2.59 61.71
CA ASP A 3 24.06 -1.49 60.79
C ASP A 3 24.18 -1.85 59.30
N GLY A 4 23.40 -1.13 58.49
CA GLY A 4 23.97 -0.31 57.42
C GLY A 4 23.84 -0.80 55.98
N PRO A 5 23.74 0.13 55.00
CA PRO A 5 22.78 0.04 53.89
C PRO A 5 23.44 -0.05 52.51
N HIS A 6 22.67 -0.45 51.49
CA HIS A 6 22.95 -0.05 50.11
C HIS A 6 21.69 0.51 49.47
N ASP A 7 21.68 1.83 49.37
CA ASP A 7 20.85 2.65 48.50
C ASP A 7 21.36 2.45 47.07
N ASP A 8 20.45 2.28 46.11
CA ASP A 8 20.68 2.67 44.72
C ASP A 8 19.33 2.88 44.03
N ARG A 9 18.77 4.05 44.36
CA ARG A 9 18.07 4.95 43.43
C ARG A 9 18.48 4.74 41.96
N TRP A 10 17.63 4.08 41.16
CA TRP A 10 17.63 4.29 39.70
C TRP A 10 16.29 4.80 39.19
N THR A 11 16.42 5.94 38.55
CA THR A 11 15.41 6.89 38.13
C THR A 11 14.62 6.43 36.91
N SER A 12 13.31 6.70 36.98
CA SER A 12 12.39 7.04 35.89
C SER A 12 13.08 7.45 34.57
N GLY A 13 13.28 6.47 33.69
CA GLY A 13 13.62 6.71 32.29
C GLY A 13 12.34 6.96 31.48
N LYS A 14 11.95 8.23 31.35
CA LYS A 14 10.97 8.70 30.36
C LYS A 14 11.35 8.12 28.99
N ARG A 15 10.60 7.14 28.50
CA ARG A 15 10.74 6.67 27.12
C ARG A 15 10.14 7.76 26.24
N LYS A 16 11.04 8.54 25.63
CA LYS A 16 10.72 9.58 24.65
C LYS A 16 9.76 9.00 23.62
N GLU A 17 8.53 9.49 23.61
CA GLU A 17 7.65 9.45 22.45
C GLU A 17 8.46 9.94 21.25
N THR A 18 8.80 9.01 20.37
CA THR A 18 9.28 9.33 19.03
C THR A 18 8.13 9.99 18.30
N ARG A 19 8.14 11.32 18.36
CA ARG A 19 7.41 12.28 17.54
C ARG A 19 7.12 11.67 16.17
N ALA A 20 5.85 11.35 15.94
CA ALA A 20 5.34 10.93 14.65
C ALA A 20 5.78 11.95 13.60
N GLU A 21 6.47 11.48 12.56
CA GLU A 21 6.61 12.20 11.31
C GLU A 21 5.21 12.30 10.68
N LEU A 22 4.46 13.32 11.07
CA LEU A 22 3.35 13.84 10.31
C LEU A 22 3.93 14.47 9.04
N ALA A 23 4.13 13.64 8.01
CA ALA A 23 4.46 14.11 6.68
C ALA A 23 3.25 14.87 6.14
N TYR A 24 3.41 16.18 5.98
CA TYR A 24 2.42 17.05 5.37
C TYR A 24 2.15 16.61 3.93
N PHE A 25 0.87 16.48 3.60
CA PHE A 25 0.37 16.22 2.26
C PHE A 25 0.84 17.35 1.32
N HIS A 26 1.77 17.06 0.41
CA HIS A 26 2.16 17.98 -0.65
C HIS A 26 1.55 17.47 -1.95
N VAL A 27 0.38 18.00 -2.33
CA VAL A 27 -0.17 17.82 -3.67
C VAL A 27 0.64 18.72 -4.59
N GLY A 28 1.56 18.15 -5.37
CA GLY A 28 2.42 18.98 -6.19
C GLY A 28 3.48 18.25 -7.00
N GLY A 29 3.15 17.96 -8.26
CA GLY A 29 4.13 17.84 -9.33
C GLY A 29 3.98 16.60 -10.21
N HIS A 30 3.41 16.79 -11.40
CA HIS A 30 3.36 15.77 -12.44
C HIS A 30 4.78 15.44 -12.92
N ARG A 31 5.42 14.41 -12.34
CA ARG A 31 6.75 13.95 -12.75
C ARG A 31 6.64 12.94 -13.89
N GLU A 32 7.12 13.31 -15.08
CA GLU A 32 7.05 12.46 -16.27
C GLU A 32 8.07 11.30 -16.24
N ASP A 33 9.14 11.44 -15.46
CA ASP A 33 10.17 10.43 -15.24
C ASP A 33 10.14 9.87 -13.79
N LEU A 34 10.05 8.54 -13.68
CA LEU A 34 10.07 7.81 -12.39
C LEU A 34 11.48 7.35 -12.00
N SER A 35 12.51 7.70 -12.77
CA SER A 35 13.90 7.46 -12.39
C SER A 35 14.22 8.29 -11.13
N GLY A 36 14.14 7.63 -9.97
CA GLY A 36 14.31 8.27 -8.65
C GLY A 36 13.05 8.37 -7.79
N ARG A 37 11.90 7.83 -8.22
CA ARG A 37 10.78 7.60 -7.29
C ARG A 37 11.22 6.61 -6.20
N THR A 38 10.83 6.85 -4.97
CA THR A 38 11.02 5.95 -3.83
C THR A 38 9.70 5.67 -3.12
N TRP A 39 9.63 4.56 -2.40
CA TRP A 39 8.45 4.27 -1.59
C TRP A 39 8.23 5.30 -0.48
N SER A 40 9.27 5.98 0.00
CA SER A 40 9.15 6.99 1.06
C SER A 40 8.23 8.16 0.69
N GLU A 41 8.04 8.44 -0.60
CA GLU A 41 7.14 9.48 -1.11
C GLU A 41 5.66 9.19 -0.88
N TYR A 42 5.28 7.93 -0.63
CA TYR A 42 3.90 7.55 -0.39
C TYR A 42 3.47 7.98 1.02
N PRO A 43 2.39 8.76 1.18
CA PRO A 43 1.95 9.28 2.47
C PRO A 43 1.68 8.18 3.50
N VAL A 44 2.05 8.45 4.75
CA VAL A 44 1.72 7.59 5.90
C VAL A 44 0.48 8.12 6.58
N LEU A 45 -0.55 7.29 6.69
CA LEU A 45 -1.73 7.57 7.48
C LEU A 45 -1.65 6.87 8.84
N PRO A 46 -2.16 7.49 9.91
CA PRO A 46 -2.16 6.88 11.25
C PRO A 46 -3.16 5.72 11.37
N LEU A 47 -4.21 5.72 10.54
CA LEU A 47 -5.29 4.76 10.48
C LEU A 47 -5.54 4.36 9.01
N PRO A 48 -6.09 3.15 8.76
CA PRO A 48 -6.38 2.72 7.41
C PRO A 48 -7.55 3.52 6.82
N PRO A 49 -7.43 4.04 5.58
CA PRO A 49 -8.56 4.62 4.88
C PRO A 49 -9.52 3.53 4.41
N HIS A 50 -10.75 3.92 4.10
CA HIS A 50 -11.83 2.99 3.75
C HIS A 50 -12.33 3.17 2.31
N GLU A 51 -12.93 2.11 1.77
CA GLU A 51 -13.61 2.15 0.47
C GLU A 51 -14.85 3.04 0.51
N ALA A 52 -15.48 3.13 1.69
CA ALA A 52 -16.45 4.17 1.99
C ALA A 52 -15.70 5.39 2.54
N ASP A 53 -15.99 6.59 2.05
CA ASP A 53 -15.50 7.82 2.68
C ASP A 53 -16.18 7.98 4.04
N THR A 54 -15.51 7.47 5.09
CA THR A 54 -16.00 7.52 6.48
C THR A 54 -15.83 8.90 7.11
N GLY A 55 -15.12 9.83 6.44
CA GLY A 55 -14.74 11.12 7.00
C GLY A 55 -13.68 11.06 8.10
N GLU A 56 -13.11 9.88 8.40
CA GLU A 56 -12.06 9.67 9.41
C GLU A 56 -10.72 10.30 9.00
N HIS A 57 -10.53 10.53 7.70
CA HIS A 57 -9.39 11.21 7.11
C HIS A 57 -9.83 12.51 6.45
N PRO A 58 -9.90 13.64 7.18
CA PRO A 58 -10.26 14.94 6.61
C PRO A 58 -9.39 15.37 5.43
N GLU A 59 -8.12 14.93 5.40
CA GLU A 59 -7.15 15.15 4.34
C GLU A 59 -7.45 14.35 3.06
N LEU A 60 -8.28 13.31 3.14
CA LEU A 60 -8.69 12.46 2.02
C LEU A 60 -10.14 12.69 1.59
N ARG A 61 -10.81 13.76 2.06
CA ARG A 61 -12.24 14.00 1.79
C ARG A 61 -12.63 13.79 0.32
N GLY A 62 -13.66 12.98 0.10
CA GLY A 62 -14.18 12.62 -1.22
C GLY A 62 -13.39 11.53 -1.94
N ARG A 63 -12.29 11.05 -1.38
CA ARG A 63 -11.42 10.02 -1.95
C ARG A 63 -11.67 8.70 -1.23
N ARG A 64 -11.81 7.63 -2.01
CA ARG A 64 -12.10 6.28 -1.53
C ARG A 64 -10.88 5.43 -1.76
N PHE A 65 -10.55 4.55 -0.82
CA PHE A 65 -9.34 3.73 -0.92
C PHE A 65 -9.66 2.27 -0.68
N VAL A 66 -8.97 1.39 -1.40
CA VAL A 66 -9.01 -0.05 -1.19
C VAL A 66 -7.66 -0.55 -0.70
N GLU A 67 -7.69 -1.54 0.19
CA GLU A 67 -6.49 -2.24 0.62
C GLU A 67 -5.86 -3.00 -0.54
N VAL A 68 -4.55 -2.88 -0.67
CA VAL A 68 -3.74 -3.56 -1.67
C VAL A 68 -3.38 -4.94 -1.12
N PRO A 69 -3.79 -6.05 -1.77
CA PRO A 69 -3.42 -7.39 -1.34
C PRO A 69 -1.89 -7.55 -1.29
N GLU A 70 -1.41 -8.36 -0.34
CA GLU A 70 0.02 -8.60 -0.13
C GLU A 70 0.61 -9.54 -1.21
N SER A 71 0.83 -9.02 -2.41
CA SER A 71 1.58 -9.72 -3.46
C SER A 71 2.41 -8.76 -4.30
N GLY A 72 3.48 -9.27 -4.92
CA GLY A 72 4.37 -8.45 -5.77
C GLY A 72 3.63 -7.74 -6.91
N TRP A 73 2.65 -8.41 -7.51
CA TRP A 73 1.80 -7.84 -8.56
C TRP A 73 0.96 -6.66 -8.03
N HIS A 74 0.31 -6.81 -6.88
CA HIS A 74 -0.50 -5.75 -6.28
C HIS A 74 0.36 -4.60 -5.75
N ALA A 75 1.54 -4.90 -5.21
CA ALA A 75 2.55 -3.89 -4.88
C ALA A 75 3.00 -3.11 -6.12
N LEU A 76 3.18 -3.79 -7.27
CA LEU A 76 3.49 -3.12 -8.52
C LEU A 76 2.34 -2.23 -9.02
N VAL A 77 1.08 -2.61 -8.77
CA VAL A 77 -0.08 -1.74 -9.02
C VAL A 77 0.00 -0.48 -8.14
N ALA A 78 0.21 -0.62 -6.83
CA ALA A 78 0.38 0.53 -5.92
C ALA A 78 1.54 1.44 -6.37
N TRP A 79 2.65 0.83 -6.82
CA TRP A 79 3.76 1.56 -7.42
C TRP A 79 3.35 2.34 -8.67
N ALA A 80 2.59 1.70 -9.57
CA ALA A 80 2.15 2.30 -10.83
C ALA A 80 1.17 3.46 -10.61
N VAL A 81 0.25 3.31 -9.67
CA VAL A 81 -0.74 4.32 -9.25
C VAL A 81 -0.05 5.59 -8.73
N GLY A 82 1.03 5.43 -7.95
CA GLY A 82 1.89 6.54 -7.53
C GLY A 82 1.51 7.17 -6.20
N PRO A 83 2.40 8.01 -5.64
CA PRO A 83 2.28 8.55 -4.28
C PRO A 83 1.08 9.50 -4.10
N GLU A 84 0.60 10.11 -5.19
CA GLU A 84 -0.58 10.97 -5.16
C GLU A 84 -1.87 10.17 -4.92
N HIS A 85 -1.91 8.90 -5.30
CA HIS A 85 -3.11 8.06 -5.36
C HIS A 85 -2.97 6.77 -4.54
N ALA A 86 -1.91 6.63 -3.76
CA ALA A 86 -1.71 5.50 -2.87
C ALA A 86 -1.04 5.94 -1.57
N VAL A 87 -1.45 5.33 -0.48
CA VAL A 87 -1.02 5.65 0.88
C VAL A 87 -0.65 4.37 1.62
N ARG A 88 0.04 4.51 2.75
CA ARG A 88 0.40 3.39 3.61
C ARG A 88 -0.01 3.65 5.06
N CYS A 89 -0.38 2.60 5.78
CA CYS A 89 -0.69 2.65 7.21
C CYS A 89 0.21 1.66 7.95
N PRO A 90 0.79 2.01 9.12
CA PRO A 90 1.52 1.04 9.93
C PRO A 90 0.66 -0.19 10.25
N GLU A 91 1.22 -1.38 10.09
CA GLU A 91 0.58 -2.63 10.46
C GLU A 91 0.55 -2.77 11.98
N ARG A 92 -0.62 -2.57 12.59
CA ARG A 92 -0.81 -2.62 14.05
C ARG A 92 -1.54 -3.89 14.53
N HIS A 93 -2.12 -4.67 13.62
CA HIS A 93 -2.89 -5.85 14.00
C HIS A 93 -2.01 -7.10 14.08
N PRO A 94 -2.31 -8.05 14.99
CA PRO A 94 -1.83 -9.41 14.81
C PRO A 94 -2.34 -9.89 13.44
N PRO A 95 -1.48 -10.49 12.61
CA PRO A 95 -1.79 -10.72 11.22
C PRO A 95 -2.98 -11.68 11.06
N SER A 96 -3.82 -11.44 10.05
CA SER A 96 -4.95 -12.31 9.72
C SER A 96 -4.48 -13.77 9.56
N PRO A 97 -5.23 -14.75 10.09
CA PRO A 97 -4.85 -16.15 9.98
C PRO A 97 -4.73 -16.56 8.50
N VAL A 98 -3.68 -17.32 8.18
CA VAL A 98 -3.42 -17.86 6.85
C VAL A 98 -4.08 -19.23 6.71
N HIS A 99 -4.59 -19.51 5.52
CA HIS A 99 -5.13 -20.82 5.19
C HIS A 99 -4.01 -21.74 4.69
N VAL A 100 -3.55 -22.64 5.56
CA VAL A 100 -2.48 -23.58 5.25
C VAL A 100 -3.09 -24.88 4.74
N THR A 101 -2.60 -25.32 3.57
CA THR A 101 -2.89 -26.66 3.07
C THR A 101 -1.66 -27.53 3.29
N CYS A 102 -1.68 -28.36 4.33
CA CYS A 102 -0.63 -29.35 4.59
C CYS A 102 -0.98 -30.66 3.89
N GLU A 103 -0.04 -31.21 3.14
CA GLU A 103 -0.16 -32.58 2.64
C GLU A 103 0.57 -33.53 3.59
N ASN A 104 -0.18 -34.37 4.30
CA ASN A 104 0.38 -35.35 5.23
C ASN A 104 -0.06 -36.75 4.78
N ARG A 105 0.91 -37.59 4.37
CA ARG A 105 0.70 -38.98 3.93
C ARG A 105 -0.39 -39.14 2.86
N GLY A 106 -0.40 -38.27 1.86
CA GLY A 106 -1.37 -38.29 0.75
C GLY A 106 -2.77 -37.76 1.12
N ARG A 107 -2.95 -37.23 2.33
CA ARG A 107 -4.17 -36.52 2.75
C ARG A 107 -3.89 -35.02 2.79
N ARG A 108 -4.67 -34.27 2.02
CA ARG A 108 -4.69 -32.81 2.05
C ARG A 108 -5.49 -32.35 3.26
N VAL A 109 -4.84 -31.71 4.23
CA VAL A 109 -5.47 -31.14 5.42
C VAL A 109 -5.42 -29.62 5.29
N GLN A 110 -6.57 -28.98 5.35
CA GLN A 110 -6.72 -27.53 5.34
C GLN A 110 -6.88 -27.04 6.78
N ARG A 111 -6.09 -26.04 7.19
CA ARG A 111 -6.15 -25.43 8.51
C ARG A 111 -5.92 -23.93 8.45
N TRP A 112 -6.70 -23.19 9.22
CA TRP A 112 -6.42 -21.79 9.51
C TRP A 112 -5.37 -21.71 10.62
N GLU A 113 -4.22 -21.07 10.33
CA GLU A 113 -3.13 -20.88 11.29
C GLU A 113 -2.84 -19.39 11.46
N GLU A 114 -2.47 -18.96 12.67
CA GLU A 114 -2.00 -17.59 12.89
C GLU A 114 -0.74 -17.34 12.06
N ARG A 115 -0.74 -16.25 11.28
CA ARG A 115 0.40 -15.94 10.42
C ARG A 115 1.63 -15.61 11.28
N THR A 116 2.65 -16.43 11.15
CA THR A 116 3.88 -16.29 11.93
C THR A 116 4.73 -15.13 11.40
N ARG A 117 5.75 -14.73 12.16
CA ARG A 117 6.78 -13.79 11.70
C ARG A 117 7.53 -14.34 10.47
N THR A 118 7.71 -15.66 10.39
CA THR A 118 8.36 -16.33 9.27
C THR A 118 7.51 -16.27 8.00
N ASP A 119 6.19 -16.45 8.13
CA ASP A 119 5.27 -16.36 6.99
C ASP A 119 5.27 -14.94 6.40
N ARG A 120 5.33 -13.91 7.26
CA ARG A 120 5.50 -12.52 6.81
C ARG A 120 6.80 -12.30 6.07
N ALA A 121 7.93 -12.76 6.63
CA ALA A 121 9.23 -12.62 5.97
C ALA A 121 9.28 -13.36 4.60
N GLY A 122 8.55 -14.48 4.46
CA GLY A 122 8.41 -15.19 3.19
C GLY A 122 7.63 -14.40 2.15
N VAL A 123 6.47 -13.83 2.55
CA VAL A 123 5.67 -12.97 1.67
C VAL A 123 6.42 -11.69 1.29
N ASP A 124 7.03 -11.01 2.27
CA ASP A 124 7.84 -9.80 2.06
C ASP A 124 8.97 -10.07 1.06
N ARG A 125 9.68 -11.20 1.20
CA ARG A 125 10.71 -11.62 0.24
C ARG A 125 10.13 -11.84 -1.16
N GLY A 126 9.00 -12.54 -1.28
CA GLY A 126 8.37 -12.76 -2.58
C GLY A 126 7.90 -11.47 -3.27
N VAL A 127 7.43 -10.50 -2.49
CA VAL A 127 7.10 -9.15 -2.98
C VAL A 127 8.37 -8.45 -3.47
N ASP A 128 9.43 -8.44 -2.66
CA ASP A 128 10.70 -7.80 -2.99
C ASP A 128 11.38 -8.39 -4.22
N ASP A 129 11.39 -9.73 -4.36
CA ASP A 129 11.96 -10.41 -5.52
C ASP A 129 11.23 -9.98 -6.80
N PHE A 130 9.89 -9.97 -6.78
CA PHE A 130 9.07 -9.54 -7.91
C PHE A 130 9.27 -8.05 -8.26
N LEU A 131 9.33 -7.17 -7.27
CA LEU A 131 9.57 -5.75 -7.48
C LEU A 131 10.97 -5.50 -8.08
N THR A 132 11.97 -6.25 -7.60
CA THR A 132 13.35 -6.19 -8.11
C THR A 132 13.39 -6.60 -9.57
N GLU A 133 12.74 -7.69 -9.97
CA GLU A 133 12.63 -8.11 -11.36
C GLU A 133 11.93 -7.05 -12.23
N ALA A 134 10.92 -6.36 -11.68
CA ALA A 134 10.25 -5.24 -12.35
C ALA A 134 11.09 -3.94 -12.39
N GLY A 135 12.27 -3.92 -11.76
CA GLY A 135 13.15 -2.75 -11.64
C GLY A 135 12.59 -1.67 -10.70
N VAL A 136 11.78 -2.05 -9.72
CA VAL A 136 11.20 -1.20 -8.68
C VAL A 136 11.98 -1.41 -7.37
N PRO A 137 12.23 -0.37 -6.56
CA PRO A 137 12.85 -0.54 -5.24
C PRO A 137 12.04 -1.47 -4.34
N HIS A 138 12.69 -2.05 -3.32
CA HIS A 138 12.03 -2.90 -2.33
C HIS A 138 10.97 -2.12 -1.55
N GLN A 139 9.83 -2.76 -1.27
CA GLN A 139 8.74 -2.12 -0.56
C GLN A 139 9.03 -2.11 0.95
N PRO A 140 8.83 -0.99 1.66
CA PRO A 140 8.98 -0.94 3.11
C PRO A 140 8.04 -1.94 3.80
N CYS A 141 8.62 -2.87 4.57
CA CYS A 141 7.87 -3.83 5.38
C CYS A 141 7.16 -3.15 6.56
N GLY A 142 6.15 -3.81 7.13
CA GLY A 142 5.43 -3.34 8.32
C GLY A 142 4.35 -2.30 8.03
N TYR A 143 3.93 -2.18 6.78
CA TYR A 143 2.85 -1.31 6.35
C TYR A 143 1.79 -2.08 5.56
N ARG A 144 0.53 -1.71 5.77
CA ARG A 144 -0.57 -2.00 4.86
C ARG A 144 -0.64 -0.90 3.82
N TRP A 145 -0.86 -1.28 2.57
CA TRP A 145 -0.89 -0.35 1.44
C TRP A 145 -2.31 -0.19 0.95
N PHE A 146 -2.64 1.02 0.51
CA PHE A 146 -3.98 1.36 0.05
C PHE A 146 -3.89 2.16 -1.25
N ALA A 147 -4.70 1.80 -2.24
CA ALA A 147 -4.80 2.50 -3.51
C ALA A 147 -6.15 3.22 -3.59
N GLU A 148 -6.13 4.46 -4.08
CA GLU A 148 -7.35 5.23 -4.32
C GLU A 148 -8.18 4.56 -5.41
N LEU A 149 -9.51 4.56 -5.25
CA LEU A 149 -10.48 4.18 -6.27
C LEU A 149 -10.78 5.39 -7.17
N PRO A 150 -10.41 5.35 -8.46
CA PRO A 150 -10.78 6.39 -9.41
C PRO A 150 -12.30 6.59 -9.50
N GLY A 151 -12.72 7.76 -9.98
CA GLY A 151 -14.12 8.02 -10.32
C GLY A 151 -14.68 6.94 -11.26
N GLY A 152 -15.84 6.39 -10.92
CA GLY A 152 -16.48 5.31 -11.69
C GLY A 152 -16.02 3.89 -11.35
N ILE A 153 -14.93 3.70 -10.61
CA ILE A 153 -14.54 2.39 -10.07
C ILE A 153 -15.24 2.16 -8.73
N ARG A 154 -15.85 0.98 -8.58
CA ARG A 154 -16.74 0.69 -7.44
C ARG A 154 -15.99 0.26 -6.20
N ASP A 155 -15.05 -0.66 -6.36
CA ASP A 155 -14.35 -1.41 -5.32
C ASP A 155 -12.98 -1.92 -5.82
N GLY A 156 -12.24 -2.63 -4.96
CA GLY A 156 -10.94 -3.21 -5.31
C GLY A 156 -10.98 -4.22 -6.44
N ASP A 157 -11.99 -5.07 -6.51
CA ASP A 157 -12.10 -6.10 -7.55
C ASP A 157 -12.17 -5.45 -8.93
N HIS A 158 -12.92 -4.35 -9.07
CA HIS A 158 -12.98 -3.59 -10.31
C HIS A 158 -11.67 -2.85 -10.60
N LEU A 159 -10.97 -2.34 -9.59
CA LEU A 159 -9.68 -1.68 -9.75
C LEU A 159 -8.63 -2.67 -10.27
N PHE A 160 -8.37 -3.75 -9.51
CA PHE A 160 -7.35 -4.75 -9.86
C PHE A 160 -7.76 -5.55 -11.10
N GLY A 161 -9.05 -5.78 -11.31
CA GLY A 161 -9.60 -6.36 -12.53
C GLY A 161 -9.31 -5.51 -13.78
N SER A 162 -9.31 -4.18 -13.66
CA SER A 162 -8.95 -3.29 -14.77
C SER A 162 -7.47 -3.38 -15.14
N PHE A 163 -6.57 -3.50 -14.17
CA PHE A 163 -5.14 -3.75 -14.42
C PHE A 163 -4.93 -5.10 -15.10
N SER A 164 -5.54 -6.16 -14.56
CA SER A 164 -5.46 -7.51 -15.13
C SER A 164 -5.97 -7.55 -16.57
N SER A 165 -7.13 -6.95 -16.83
CA SER A 165 -7.73 -6.87 -18.16
C SER A 165 -6.88 -6.08 -19.15
N HIS A 166 -6.25 -4.99 -18.71
CA HIS A 166 -5.35 -4.22 -19.56
C HIS A 166 -4.11 -5.01 -19.94
N LEU A 167 -3.46 -5.66 -18.98
CA LEU A 167 -2.29 -6.50 -19.23
C LEU A 167 -2.61 -7.62 -20.23
N ALA A 168 -3.76 -8.28 -20.07
CA ALA A 168 -4.24 -9.26 -21.04
C ALA A 168 -4.44 -8.65 -22.43
N SER A 169 -5.06 -7.46 -22.52
CA SER A 169 -5.33 -6.79 -23.81
C SER A 169 -4.09 -6.39 -24.59
N VAL A 170 -3.00 -6.04 -23.89
CA VAL A 170 -1.73 -5.63 -24.53
C VAL A 170 -0.80 -6.81 -24.77
N GLY A 171 -1.24 -8.03 -24.44
CA GLY A 171 -0.41 -9.23 -24.53
C GLY A 171 0.81 -9.15 -23.61
N SER A 172 0.68 -8.54 -22.44
CA SER A 172 1.79 -8.43 -21.49
C SER A 172 2.22 -9.83 -21.07
N ASN A 173 3.51 -10.12 -21.26
CA ASN A 173 4.08 -11.37 -20.79
C ASN A 173 4.38 -11.26 -19.29
N GLU A 174 3.89 -12.20 -18.49
CA GLU A 174 4.22 -12.29 -17.05
C GLU A 174 5.72 -12.49 -16.81
N GLN A 175 6.44 -13.04 -17.79
CA GLN A 175 7.90 -13.20 -17.77
C GLN A 175 8.67 -11.93 -18.18
N ASP A 176 7.98 -10.81 -18.43
CA ASP A 176 8.59 -9.49 -18.62
C ASP A 176 8.09 -8.48 -17.56
N PRO A 177 8.55 -8.59 -16.30
CA PRO A 177 8.16 -7.66 -15.24
C PRO A 177 8.44 -6.17 -15.56
N PRO A 178 9.55 -5.79 -16.22
CA PRO A 178 9.76 -4.41 -16.67
C PRO A 178 8.72 -3.92 -17.68
N GLY A 179 8.31 -4.78 -18.63
CA GLY A 179 7.22 -4.51 -19.57
C GLY A 179 5.88 -4.36 -18.86
N MET A 180 5.57 -5.26 -17.94
CA MET A 180 4.36 -5.21 -17.11
C MET A 180 4.27 -3.90 -16.33
N ARG A 181 5.37 -3.48 -15.67
CA ARG A 181 5.46 -2.19 -14.98
C ARG A 181 5.11 -1.02 -15.90
N ARG A 182 5.64 -1.02 -17.12
CA ARG A 182 5.38 0.05 -18.11
C ARG A 182 3.90 0.09 -18.49
N SER A 183 3.30 -1.07 -18.73
CA SER A 183 1.88 -1.20 -19.08
C SER A 183 0.96 -0.77 -17.94
N MET A 184 1.23 -1.21 -16.70
CA MET A 184 0.48 -0.78 -15.52
C MET A 184 0.56 0.73 -15.32
N ARG A 185 1.75 1.33 -15.46
CA ARG A 185 1.93 2.79 -15.38
C ARG A 185 1.09 3.53 -16.43
N ASN A 186 1.04 3.02 -17.65
CA ASN A 186 0.26 3.64 -18.71
C ASN A 186 -1.25 3.57 -18.41
N LEU A 187 -1.74 2.47 -17.83
CA LEU A 187 -3.13 2.39 -17.38
C LEU A 187 -3.40 3.34 -16.21
N ALA A 188 -2.53 3.37 -15.20
CA ALA A 188 -2.68 4.26 -14.06
C ALA A 188 -2.79 5.72 -14.52
N ARG A 189 -1.93 6.15 -15.45
CA ARG A 189 -2.03 7.51 -16.04
C ARG A 189 -3.39 7.79 -16.69
N ARG A 190 -4.03 6.80 -17.32
CA ARG A 190 -5.37 6.98 -17.90
C ARG A 190 -6.44 7.04 -16.81
N LEU A 191 -6.45 6.06 -15.90
CA LEU A 191 -7.48 5.95 -14.85
C LEU A 191 -7.48 7.15 -13.90
N TYR A 192 -6.29 7.62 -13.51
CA TYR A 192 -6.15 8.70 -12.54
C TYR A 192 -5.90 10.07 -13.17
N GLY A 193 -5.43 10.14 -14.42
CA GLY A 193 -5.23 11.39 -15.15
C GLY A 193 -6.53 11.98 -15.73
N ASP A 194 -7.51 11.15 -16.10
CA ASP A 194 -8.81 11.63 -16.60
C ASP A 194 -9.71 12.18 -15.49
N ALA A 195 -9.44 11.85 -14.21
CA ALA A 195 -10.19 12.35 -13.06
C ALA A 195 -10.12 13.88 -12.90
N GLY A 196 -9.11 14.54 -13.49
CA GLY A 196 -8.99 16.01 -13.53
C GLY A 196 -9.89 16.71 -14.56
N ARG A 197 -10.50 16.00 -15.52
CA ARG A 197 -11.35 16.62 -16.58
C ARG A 197 -12.83 16.67 -16.25
N SER A 198 -13.33 15.93 -15.26
CA SER A 198 -14.76 15.88 -14.93
C SER A 198 -15.18 16.71 -13.70
N ALA A 199 -14.25 17.45 -13.08
CA ALA A 199 -14.50 18.18 -11.82
C ALA A 199 -14.52 19.71 -11.95
N LEU A 200 -14.84 20.26 -13.12
CA LEU A 200 -15.24 21.67 -13.25
C LEU A 200 -16.65 21.72 -13.84
N PRO A 201 -17.69 22.08 -13.05
CA PRO A 201 -18.87 22.65 -13.67
C PRO A 201 -18.44 23.98 -14.31
N ASP A 202 -18.66 24.11 -15.61
CA ASP A 202 -18.64 25.40 -16.31
C ASP A 202 -19.61 26.34 -15.58
N SER A 203 -19.10 27.10 -14.63
CA SER A 203 -19.75 28.30 -14.14
C SER A 203 -19.45 29.40 -15.15
N LEU A 204 -20.02 29.30 -16.34
CA LEU A 204 -20.18 30.44 -17.22
C LEU A 204 -21.50 31.10 -16.84
N GLY A 205 -21.32 32.23 -16.14
CA GLY A 205 -22.37 32.99 -15.49
C GLY A 205 -23.45 33.48 -16.45
N GLY A 206 -24.66 33.54 -15.90
CA GLY A 206 -25.69 34.43 -16.41
C GLY A 206 -25.37 35.87 -16.05
N SER A 207 -25.54 36.77 -17.01
CA SER A 207 -26.62 37.77 -17.05
C SER A 207 -26.40 38.70 -18.23
#